data_AF-A0A3D3YWI8-F1
#
_entry.id   AF-A0A3D3YWI8-F1
#
_cell.length_a   1.000
_cell.length_b   1.000
_cell.length_c   1.000
_cell.angle_alpha   90.00
_cell.angle_beta   90.00
_cell.angle_gamma   90.00
#
_symmetry.space_group_name_H-M   'P 1'
#
loop_
_entity.id
_entity.type
_entity.pdbx_description
1 polymer ?
#
loop_
_entity_poly.entity_id
_entity_poly.type
_entity_poly.pdbx_seq_one_letter_code
_entity_poly.pdbx_strand_id
1 'polypeptide(L)'
;VRPGQLYGYRVHGAYAPQDGHRFNPNKLLIDPYAKSLNGPFRWDDALYGYTVGHPDEDLSFDERDSAPFMPKCVVIDPAFTWGEDRPPRTPWNRSVIYECHVRGMTMRHPAIPPEIRGTYLAMAFEPVIEHLLSLGITAVELMPVHEFVNDRRLVEMGLANYWGYNSIGFLSPHVRYATGGQGQQVDEFKSMVKGLHRAGIEVILDVVYNHTGEGNHLGPTLSLKGVDNDAFYRLMPDDRRFYMDFTGTGNSLNMLHPRTIQLIMDSLR
;
A
#
# COMPACT_ATOMS: atom_id res chain seq x y z
N VAL A 1 -1.96 16.47 18.94
CA VAL A 1 -1.44 15.38 18.08
C VAL A 1 0.03 15.69 17.76
N ARG A 2 0.93 14.70 17.82
CA ARG A 2 2.38 14.84 17.55
C ARG A 2 2.85 13.67 16.66
N PRO A 3 3.99 13.80 15.95
CA PRO A 3 4.60 12.67 15.24
C PRO A 3 4.77 11.43 16.14
N GLY A 4 4.58 10.25 15.57
CA GLY A 4 4.57 8.95 16.26
C GLY A 4 3.21 8.53 16.82
N GLN A 5 2.21 9.43 16.86
CA GLN A 5 0.86 9.08 17.33
C GLN A 5 0.23 8.02 16.42
N LEU A 6 -0.19 6.91 17.03
CA LEU A 6 -0.99 5.87 16.37
C LEU A 6 -2.47 6.26 16.34
N TYR A 7 -3.14 6.02 15.21
CA TYR A 7 -4.57 6.30 15.04
C TYR A 7 -5.23 5.38 14.00
N GLY A 8 -6.55 5.51 13.87
CA GLY A 8 -7.39 4.91 12.83
C GLY A 8 -8.80 5.51 12.91
N TYR A 9 -9.66 5.20 11.94
CA TYR A 9 -11.01 5.73 11.88
C TYR A 9 -12.07 4.67 12.16
N ARG A 10 -13.22 5.12 12.68
CA ARG A 10 -14.48 4.37 12.69
C ARG A 10 -15.53 5.26 12.06
N VAL A 11 -16.15 4.78 10.99
CA VAL A 11 -17.10 5.57 10.21
C VAL A 11 -18.49 4.99 10.40
N HIS A 12 -19.44 5.85 10.76
CA HIS A 12 -20.84 5.49 10.95
C HIS A 12 -21.61 5.86 9.69
N GLY A 13 -22.61 5.06 9.35
CA GLY A 13 -23.48 5.29 8.19
C GLY A 13 -24.45 4.12 8.02
N ALA A 14 -25.17 4.12 6.90
CA ALA A 14 -26.10 3.05 6.59
C ALA A 14 -25.37 1.74 6.25
N TYR A 15 -25.75 0.63 6.87
CA TYR A 15 -25.40 -0.69 6.35
C TYR A 15 -26.57 -1.17 5.47
N ALA A 16 -26.48 -0.86 4.18
CA ALA A 16 -27.45 -1.27 3.16
C ALA A 16 -26.66 -1.85 1.97
N PRO A 17 -26.11 -3.08 2.08
CA PRO A 17 -25.27 -3.65 1.05
C PRO A 17 -25.97 -3.73 -0.30
N GLN A 18 -27.30 -3.90 -0.34
CA GLN A 18 -28.08 -3.90 -1.59
C GLN A 18 -27.97 -2.57 -2.37
N ASP A 19 -27.81 -1.46 -1.66
CA ASP A 19 -27.65 -0.12 -2.26
C ASP A 19 -26.17 0.29 -2.42
N GLY A 20 -25.25 -0.61 -2.06
CA GLY A 20 -23.81 -0.39 -2.07
C GLY A 20 -23.24 0.24 -0.79
N HIS A 21 -24.05 0.52 0.23
CA HIS A 21 -23.58 1.13 1.47
C HIS A 21 -23.09 0.05 2.46
N ARG A 22 -21.80 0.13 2.83
CA ARG A 22 -21.12 -0.89 3.66
C ARG A 22 -20.50 -0.32 4.94
N PHE A 23 -21.09 0.75 5.49
CA PHE A 23 -20.59 1.36 6.72
C PHE A 23 -20.72 0.40 7.91
N ASN A 24 -19.61 0.12 8.59
CA ASN A 24 -19.62 -0.69 9.81
C ASN A 24 -18.65 -0.09 10.84
N PRO A 25 -19.15 0.61 11.88
CA PRO A 25 -18.30 1.28 12.86
C PRO A 25 -17.52 0.31 13.75
N ASN A 26 -17.85 -0.97 13.77
CA ASN A 26 -17.11 -2.00 14.50
C ASN A 26 -15.76 -2.33 13.83
N LYS A 27 -15.60 -1.94 12.56
CA LYS A 27 -14.36 -2.12 11.81
C LYS A 27 -13.48 -0.87 11.95
N LEU A 28 -12.28 -1.04 12.49
CA LEU A 28 -11.26 -0.01 12.48
C LEU A 28 -10.71 0.13 11.06
N LEU A 29 -10.67 1.36 10.55
CA LEU A 29 -10.26 1.68 9.19
C LEU A 29 -8.92 2.41 9.17
N ILE A 30 -8.15 2.11 8.13
CA ILE A 30 -6.96 2.87 7.74
C ILE A 30 -7.42 4.20 7.14
N ASP A 31 -6.72 5.29 7.50
CA ASP A 31 -6.84 6.56 6.81
C ASP A 31 -6.30 6.41 5.37
N PRO A 32 -7.10 6.67 4.32
CA PRO A 32 -6.64 6.61 2.94
C PRO A 32 -5.45 7.53 2.65
N TYR A 33 -5.23 8.57 3.45
CA TYR A 33 -4.13 9.53 3.37
C TYR A 33 -2.98 9.23 4.35
N ALA A 34 -3.01 8.12 5.08
CA ALA A 34 -1.93 7.72 5.96
C ALA A 34 -0.60 7.69 5.19
N LYS A 35 0.43 8.32 5.78
CA LYS A 35 1.79 8.34 5.24
C LYS A 35 2.66 7.20 5.78
N SER A 36 2.18 6.51 6.81
CA SER A 36 2.82 5.34 7.38
C SER A 36 1.78 4.49 8.12
N LEU A 37 1.91 3.17 7.99
CA LEU A 37 1.23 2.20 8.84
C LEU A 37 2.23 1.53 9.81
N ASN A 38 1.73 1.14 10.97
CA ASN A 38 2.47 0.43 12.00
C ASN A 38 1.78 -0.88 12.41
N GLY A 39 2.55 -1.97 12.37
CA GLY A 39 2.10 -3.32 12.68
C GLY A 39 1.62 -4.09 11.45
N PRO A 40 1.54 -5.43 11.54
CA PRO A 40 1.01 -6.25 10.46
C PRO A 40 -0.52 -6.34 10.51
N PHE A 41 -1.14 -6.65 9.38
CA PHE A 41 -2.45 -7.28 9.37
C PHE A 41 -2.37 -8.67 10.01
N ARG A 42 -3.27 -8.97 10.94
CA ARG A 42 -3.45 -10.32 11.48
C ARG A 42 -4.79 -10.83 10.99
N TRP A 43 -4.79 -11.75 10.03
CA TRP A 43 -6.05 -12.23 9.45
C TRP A 43 -6.95 -12.88 10.50
N ASP A 44 -8.16 -12.34 10.60
CA ASP A 44 -9.23 -12.79 11.48
C ASP A 44 -10.58 -12.46 10.81
N ASP A 45 -11.61 -13.24 11.10
CA ASP A 45 -12.96 -13.01 10.56
C ASP A 45 -13.53 -11.65 10.99
N ALA A 46 -13.07 -11.08 12.10
CA ALA A 46 -13.46 -9.74 12.54
C ALA A 46 -13.07 -8.63 11.57
N LEU A 47 -12.13 -8.87 10.63
CA LEU A 47 -11.75 -7.91 9.57
C LEU A 47 -12.81 -7.76 8.48
N TYR A 48 -13.86 -8.57 8.49
CA TYR A 48 -14.95 -8.54 7.52
C TYR A 48 -16.15 -7.78 8.10
N GLY A 49 -16.76 -6.92 7.29
CA GLY A 49 -17.96 -6.15 7.67
C GLY A 49 -19.21 -7.02 7.88
N TYR A 50 -19.14 -8.26 7.40
CA TYR A 50 -20.19 -9.28 7.44
C TYR A 50 -19.68 -10.53 8.16
N THR A 51 -20.60 -11.38 8.60
CA THR A 51 -20.26 -12.59 9.36
C THR A 51 -19.80 -13.67 8.40
N VAL A 52 -18.50 -13.98 8.40
CA VAL A 52 -17.92 -15.04 7.57
C VAL A 52 -18.64 -16.38 7.83
N GLY A 53 -19.12 -17.02 6.77
CA GLY A 53 -19.88 -18.28 6.85
C GLY A 53 -21.38 -18.13 7.16
N HIS A 54 -21.89 -16.90 7.28
CA HIS A 54 -23.33 -16.66 7.44
C HIS A 54 -24.12 -17.02 6.16
N PRO A 55 -25.34 -17.59 6.26
CA PRO A 55 -26.16 -17.93 5.09
C PRO A 55 -26.46 -16.74 4.15
N ASP A 56 -26.63 -15.55 4.73
CA ASP A 56 -26.86 -14.31 3.98
C ASP A 56 -25.56 -13.63 3.48
N GLU A 57 -24.40 -14.26 3.69
CA GLU A 57 -23.09 -13.80 3.23
C GLU A 57 -22.82 -12.32 3.58
N ASP A 58 -22.47 -11.48 2.60
CA ASP A 58 -22.15 -10.06 2.77
C ASP A 58 -23.35 -9.17 3.08
N LEU A 59 -24.57 -9.72 3.08
CA LEU A 59 -25.77 -9.02 3.56
C LEU A 59 -25.87 -9.04 5.08
N SER A 60 -25.19 -9.98 5.74
CA SER A 60 -25.11 -10.01 7.21
C SER A 60 -24.25 -8.85 7.74
N PHE A 61 -24.44 -8.51 9.01
CA PHE A 61 -23.68 -7.44 9.68
C PHE A 61 -22.89 -8.03 10.84
N ASP A 62 -21.55 -7.88 10.79
CA ASP A 62 -20.67 -8.39 11.85
C ASP A 62 -20.29 -7.28 12.84
N GLU A 63 -20.59 -7.52 14.12
CA GLU A 63 -20.38 -6.54 15.19
C GLU A 63 -19.04 -6.67 15.92
N ARG A 64 -18.18 -7.63 15.55
CA ARG A 64 -16.89 -7.84 16.22
C ARG A 64 -15.94 -6.69 15.93
N ASP A 65 -15.21 -6.29 16.98
CA ASP A 65 -14.18 -5.26 16.86
C ASP A 65 -12.96 -5.80 16.06
N SER A 66 -12.61 -5.11 14.98
CA SER A 66 -11.45 -5.46 14.15
C SER A 66 -10.12 -4.82 14.62
N ALA A 67 -10.16 -3.91 15.59
CA ALA A 67 -8.99 -3.12 15.99
C ALA A 67 -7.76 -3.94 16.42
N PRO A 68 -7.86 -5.08 17.13
CA PRO A 68 -6.69 -5.90 17.50
C PRO A 68 -5.95 -6.52 16.30
N PHE A 69 -6.62 -6.61 15.15
CA PHE A 69 -6.15 -7.31 13.95
C PHE A 69 -5.65 -6.36 12.85
N MET A 70 -5.99 -5.07 12.96
CA MET A 70 -5.61 -4.03 12.03
C MET A 70 -4.27 -3.38 12.39
N PRO A 71 -3.45 -2.98 11.39
CA PRO A 71 -2.40 -2.00 11.62
C PRO A 71 -2.98 -0.66 12.08
N LYS A 72 -2.13 0.22 12.57
CA LYS A 72 -2.51 1.60 12.93
C LYS A 72 -1.84 2.58 12.00
N CYS A 73 -2.54 3.63 11.63
CA CYS A 73 -1.95 4.76 10.92
C CYS A 73 -1.03 5.51 11.87
N VAL A 74 0.01 6.13 11.32
CA VAL A 74 1.01 6.88 12.09
C VAL A 74 1.02 8.33 11.62
N VAL A 75 0.92 9.27 12.54
CA VAL A 75 1.24 10.67 12.26
C VAL A 75 2.75 10.78 12.10
N ILE A 76 3.25 11.15 10.93
CA ILE A 76 4.69 11.28 10.67
C ILE A 76 5.17 12.73 10.83
N ASP A 77 6.47 12.90 11.05
CA ASP A 77 7.14 14.17 10.76
C ASP A 77 7.51 14.17 9.27
N PRO A 78 7.02 15.11 8.46
CA PRO A 78 7.39 15.17 7.05
C PRO A 78 8.84 15.65 6.84
N ALA A 79 9.46 16.29 7.84
CA ALA A 79 10.79 16.88 7.72
C ALA A 79 11.84 15.83 7.33
N PHE A 80 12.67 16.16 6.33
CA PHE A 80 13.79 15.34 5.90
C PHE A 80 14.85 16.23 5.25
N THR A 81 16.12 16.01 5.60
CA THR A 81 17.23 16.84 5.09
C THR A 81 17.73 16.31 3.75
N TRP A 82 17.13 16.79 2.66
CA TRP A 82 17.56 16.46 1.29
C TRP A 82 18.96 16.99 0.94
N GLY A 83 19.39 18.12 1.51
CA GLY A 83 20.67 18.73 1.17
C GLY A 83 20.70 19.18 -0.30
N GLU A 84 21.77 18.81 -1.02
CA GLU A 84 21.95 19.16 -2.44
C GLU A 84 21.23 18.21 -3.42
N ASP A 85 20.34 17.35 -2.94
CA ASP A 85 19.60 16.41 -3.80
C ASP A 85 18.82 17.13 -4.90
N ARG A 86 18.93 16.62 -6.12
CA ARG A 86 18.20 17.11 -7.30
C ARG A 86 17.83 15.91 -8.15
N PRO A 87 16.66 15.92 -8.81
CA PRO A 87 16.29 14.85 -9.73
C PRO A 87 17.33 14.75 -10.87
N PRO A 88 17.87 13.56 -11.18
CA PRO A 88 18.87 13.39 -12.24
C PRO A 88 18.40 13.86 -13.62
N ARG A 89 17.12 13.66 -13.96
CA ARG A 89 16.48 14.10 -15.22
C ARG A 89 17.19 13.57 -16.47
N THR A 90 17.44 12.26 -16.49
CA THR A 90 17.97 11.59 -17.68
C THR A 90 16.97 11.76 -18.83
N PRO A 91 17.40 12.28 -20.00
CA PRO A 91 16.52 12.38 -21.16
C PRO A 91 16.00 11.00 -21.59
N TRP A 92 14.72 10.88 -21.92
CA TRP A 92 14.08 9.61 -22.31
C TRP A 92 14.83 8.82 -23.39
N ASN A 93 15.45 9.50 -24.36
CA ASN A 93 16.23 8.85 -25.42
C ASN A 93 17.60 8.31 -24.97
N ARG A 94 17.95 8.50 -23.70
CA ARG A 94 19.15 7.98 -23.03
C ARG A 94 18.81 7.08 -21.85
N SER A 95 17.52 6.91 -21.53
CA SER A 95 17.09 6.14 -20.38
C SER A 95 17.26 4.64 -20.63
N VAL A 96 17.84 3.96 -19.64
CA VAL A 96 17.90 2.50 -19.54
C VAL A 96 17.29 2.12 -18.20
N ILE A 97 16.10 1.53 -18.26
CA ILE A 97 15.29 1.19 -17.09
C ILE A 97 15.65 -0.21 -16.59
N TYR A 98 15.85 -0.34 -15.29
CA TYR A 98 16.10 -1.59 -14.60
C TYR A 98 14.97 -1.89 -13.62
N GLU A 99 14.03 -2.76 -14.02
CA GLU A 99 12.98 -3.24 -13.13
C GLU A 99 13.59 -4.10 -12.02
N CYS A 100 13.29 -3.78 -10.76
CA CYS A 100 13.75 -4.58 -9.63
C CYS A 100 12.78 -4.61 -8.46
N HIS A 101 12.87 -5.69 -7.69
CA HIS A 101 12.13 -5.87 -6.46
C HIS A 101 13.02 -5.48 -5.27
N VAL A 102 12.60 -4.50 -4.45
CA VAL A 102 13.36 -3.99 -3.28
C VAL A 102 13.91 -5.13 -2.42
N ARG A 103 13.04 -6.07 -2.02
CA ARG A 103 13.45 -7.25 -1.26
C ARG A 103 14.42 -8.15 -2.03
N GLY A 104 14.03 -8.61 -3.22
CA GLY A 104 14.79 -9.60 -3.99
C GLY A 104 16.20 -9.17 -4.39
N MET A 105 16.36 -7.88 -4.70
CA MET A 105 17.62 -7.30 -5.17
C MET A 105 18.78 -7.56 -4.20
N THR A 106 18.51 -7.48 -2.89
CA THR A 106 19.57 -7.48 -1.88
C THR A 106 19.44 -8.58 -0.82
N MET A 107 18.33 -9.33 -0.79
CA MET A 107 18.06 -10.35 0.26
C MET A 107 19.17 -11.39 0.42
N ARG A 108 19.87 -11.75 -0.67
CA ARG A 108 20.96 -12.74 -0.67
C ARG A 108 22.33 -12.14 -0.96
N HIS A 109 22.45 -10.81 -1.00
CA HIS A 109 23.69 -10.16 -1.39
C HIS A 109 24.75 -10.25 -0.26
N PRO A 110 25.91 -10.89 -0.50
CA PRO A 110 26.85 -11.22 0.58
C PRO A 110 27.52 -9.99 1.19
N ALA A 111 27.76 -8.94 0.40
CA ALA A 111 28.37 -7.68 0.85
C ALA A 111 27.41 -6.73 1.57
N ILE A 112 26.11 -7.07 1.64
CA ILE A 112 25.12 -6.27 2.39
C ILE A 112 25.01 -6.82 3.82
N PRO A 113 25.09 -5.96 4.85
CA PRO A 113 24.87 -6.37 6.24
C PRO A 113 23.52 -7.09 6.39
N PRO A 114 23.47 -8.27 7.05
CA PRO A 114 22.25 -9.08 7.16
C PRO A 114 21.01 -8.33 7.63
N GLU A 115 21.18 -7.36 8.53
CA GLU A 115 20.14 -6.56 9.17
C GLU A 115 19.39 -5.60 8.22
N ILE A 116 19.99 -5.24 7.08
CA ILE A 116 19.37 -4.35 6.09
C ILE A 116 19.02 -5.07 4.77
N ARG A 117 19.31 -6.37 4.65
CA ARG A 117 19.04 -7.11 3.40
C ARG A 117 17.56 -7.07 3.04
N GLY A 118 17.30 -6.72 1.78
CA GLY A 118 15.96 -6.62 1.21
C GLY A 118 15.15 -5.42 1.70
N THR A 119 15.80 -4.36 2.17
CA THR A 119 15.15 -3.11 2.58
C THR A 119 15.49 -1.94 1.66
N TYR A 120 14.78 -0.83 1.81
CA TYR A 120 15.06 0.43 1.11
C TYR A 120 16.50 0.89 1.35
N LEU A 121 17.02 0.79 2.58
CA LEU A 121 18.40 1.18 2.87
C LEU A 121 19.42 0.36 2.09
N ALA A 122 19.19 -0.94 1.90
CA ALA A 122 20.11 -1.77 1.13
C ALA A 122 20.16 -1.39 -0.36
N MET A 123 19.07 -0.87 -0.94
CA MET A 123 19.04 -0.44 -2.34
C MET A 123 20.02 0.72 -2.62
N ALA A 124 20.31 1.54 -1.61
CA ALA A 124 21.27 2.64 -1.70
C ALA A 124 22.61 2.34 -1.00
N PHE A 125 22.90 1.07 -0.72
CA PHE A 125 24.18 0.66 -0.16
C PHE A 125 25.24 0.52 -1.27
N GLU A 126 26.50 0.85 -0.95
CA GLU A 126 27.58 0.99 -1.95
C GLU A 126 27.68 -0.18 -2.95
N PRO A 127 27.68 -1.47 -2.55
CA PRO A 127 27.79 -2.58 -3.50
C PRO A 127 26.63 -2.67 -4.50
N VAL A 128 25.43 -2.20 -4.12
CA VAL A 128 24.28 -2.16 -5.03
C VAL A 128 24.42 -0.99 -6.00
N ILE A 129 24.83 0.17 -5.51
CA ILE A 129 25.08 1.34 -6.37
C ILE A 129 26.19 1.04 -7.37
N GLU A 130 27.33 0.50 -6.93
CA GLU A 130 28.42 0.07 -7.80
C GLU A 130 27.94 -0.91 -8.87
N HIS A 131 27.12 -1.89 -8.49
CA HIS A 131 26.55 -2.84 -9.42
C HIS A 131 25.69 -2.14 -10.49
N LEU A 132 24.74 -1.30 -10.08
CA LEU A 132 23.85 -0.57 -11.00
C LEU A 132 24.63 0.35 -11.95
N LEU A 133 25.64 1.06 -11.43
CA LEU A 133 26.53 1.90 -12.25
C LEU A 133 27.35 1.06 -13.22
N SER A 134 27.88 -0.09 -12.79
CA SER A 134 28.66 -0.99 -13.66
C SER A 134 27.82 -1.58 -14.79
N LEU A 135 26.53 -1.80 -14.56
CA LEU A 135 25.57 -2.25 -15.57
C LEU A 135 25.23 -1.14 -16.57
N GLY A 136 25.44 0.12 -16.20
CA GLY A 136 25.20 1.28 -17.05
C GLY A 136 23.74 1.70 -17.14
N ILE A 137 22.92 1.32 -16.16
CA ILE A 137 21.50 1.72 -16.12
C ILE A 137 21.38 3.19 -15.68
N THR A 138 20.25 3.82 -15.99
CA THR A 138 20.01 5.22 -15.62
C THR A 138 18.84 5.40 -14.66
N ALA A 139 17.94 4.42 -14.62
CA ALA A 139 16.77 4.43 -13.75
C ALA A 139 16.53 3.02 -13.19
N VAL A 140 16.14 2.95 -11.92
CA VAL A 140 15.52 1.76 -11.35
C VAL A 140 14.01 1.93 -11.39
N GLU A 141 13.30 0.90 -11.81
CA GLU A 141 11.84 0.82 -11.70
C GLU A 141 11.50 -0.17 -10.59
N LEU A 142 11.00 0.34 -9.48
CA LEU A 142 10.67 -0.48 -8.33
C LEU A 142 9.31 -1.12 -8.53
N MET A 143 9.25 -2.45 -8.38
CA MET A 143 7.99 -3.16 -8.14
C MET A 143 7.22 -2.53 -6.95
N PRO A 144 5.89 -2.73 -6.84
CA PRO A 144 5.04 -1.97 -5.93
C PRO A 144 5.58 -1.74 -4.52
N VAL A 145 5.68 -0.46 -4.15
CA VAL A 145 6.13 0.00 -2.83
C VAL A 145 5.04 0.70 -2.02
N HIS A 146 3.83 0.88 -2.56
CA HIS A 146 2.68 1.24 -1.72
C HIS A 146 2.46 0.18 -0.65
N GLU A 147 1.99 0.57 0.52
CA GLU A 147 1.59 -0.39 1.55
C GLU A 147 0.48 -1.28 0.97
N PHE A 148 0.71 -2.60 1.01
CA PHE A 148 -0.15 -3.61 0.41
C PHE A 148 -0.50 -4.72 1.41
N VAL A 149 -1.56 -5.47 1.11
CA VAL A 149 -2.00 -6.61 1.92
C VAL A 149 -1.55 -7.93 1.31
N ASN A 150 -1.29 -8.92 2.16
CA ASN A 150 -1.19 -10.32 1.72
C ASN A 150 -2.59 -10.90 1.75
N ASP A 151 -3.11 -11.41 0.63
CA ASP A 151 -4.43 -12.04 0.58
C ASP A 151 -4.56 -13.15 1.62
N ARG A 152 -5.73 -13.22 2.29
CA ARG A 152 -6.01 -14.21 3.32
C ARG A 152 -5.70 -15.64 2.86
N ARG A 153 -6.14 -15.99 1.64
CA ARG A 153 -5.87 -17.30 1.02
C ARG A 153 -4.38 -17.63 0.96
N LEU A 154 -3.53 -16.66 0.61
CA LEU A 154 -2.08 -16.87 0.57
C LEU A 154 -1.54 -17.13 1.98
N VAL A 155 -1.99 -16.35 2.96
CA VAL A 155 -1.56 -16.52 4.35
C VAL A 155 -1.97 -17.87 4.92
N GLU A 156 -3.19 -18.34 4.63
CA GLU A 156 -3.68 -19.67 5.04
C GLU A 156 -2.88 -20.81 4.38
N MET A 157 -2.33 -20.59 3.19
CA MET A 157 -1.41 -21.52 2.51
C MET A 157 0.04 -21.41 2.99
N GLY A 158 0.35 -20.53 3.94
CA GLY A 158 1.74 -20.25 4.37
C GLY A 158 2.56 -19.47 3.33
N LEU A 159 1.89 -18.83 2.37
CA LEU A 159 2.48 -17.99 1.33
C LEU A 159 2.34 -16.50 1.68
N ALA A 160 2.98 -15.65 0.86
CA ALA A 160 2.87 -14.20 0.97
C ALA A 160 2.76 -13.59 -0.43
N ASN A 161 2.12 -12.42 -0.52
CA ASN A 161 2.20 -11.59 -1.70
C ASN A 161 3.62 -11.00 -1.77
N TYR A 162 4.43 -11.54 -2.68
CA TYR A 162 5.80 -11.09 -2.86
C TYR A 162 5.83 -9.78 -3.63
N TRP A 163 5.18 -9.74 -4.80
CA TRP A 163 5.23 -8.61 -5.74
C TRP A 163 4.57 -7.34 -5.23
N GLY A 164 3.51 -7.43 -4.42
CA GLY A 164 2.89 -6.26 -3.79
C GLY A 164 1.80 -5.55 -4.61
N TYR A 165 1.35 -6.13 -5.73
CA TYR A 165 0.21 -5.63 -6.54
C TYR A 165 -1.14 -5.84 -5.82
N ASN A 166 -1.29 -5.30 -4.61
CA ASN A 166 -2.52 -5.39 -3.82
C ASN A 166 -2.61 -4.23 -2.79
N SER A 167 -2.48 -2.99 -3.28
CA SER A 167 -2.31 -1.79 -2.46
C SER A 167 -3.51 -1.49 -1.54
N ILE A 168 -3.22 -0.97 -0.35
CA ILE A 168 -4.20 -0.48 0.63
C ILE A 168 -3.87 0.92 1.18
N GLY A 169 -2.60 1.34 1.11
CA GLY A 169 -2.13 2.67 1.52
C GLY A 169 -1.31 3.34 0.42
N PHE A 170 -1.97 4.12 -0.44
CA PHE A 170 -1.34 4.74 -1.62
C PHE A 170 -0.26 5.78 -1.27
N LEU A 171 -0.27 6.33 -0.06
CA LEU A 171 0.67 7.37 0.37
C LEU A 171 1.67 6.87 1.42
N SER A 172 1.66 5.57 1.71
CA SER A 172 2.54 4.91 2.68
C SER A 172 3.49 3.96 1.95
N PRO A 173 4.82 4.08 2.12
CA PRO A 173 5.76 3.05 1.68
C PRO A 173 5.53 1.74 2.42
N HIS A 174 5.76 0.61 1.77
CA HIS A 174 5.52 -0.70 2.35
C HIS A 174 6.44 -0.96 3.55
N VAL A 175 5.85 -1.20 4.72
CA VAL A 175 6.60 -1.26 5.99
C VAL A 175 7.56 -2.46 6.05
N ARG A 176 7.27 -3.56 5.35
CA ARG A 176 8.14 -4.76 5.36
C ARG A 176 9.42 -4.61 4.53
N TYR A 177 9.53 -3.52 3.77
CA TYR A 177 10.76 -3.16 3.07
C TYR A 177 11.58 -2.14 3.86
N ALA A 178 11.19 -1.80 5.08
CA ALA A 178 11.99 -0.99 5.99
C ALA A 178 12.61 -1.83 7.11
N THR A 179 13.64 -1.31 7.77
CA THR A 179 14.24 -1.98 8.94
C THR A 179 13.42 -1.80 10.22
N GLY A 180 12.47 -0.85 10.23
CA GLY A 180 11.56 -0.61 11.34
C GLY A 180 10.22 0.01 10.94
N GLY A 181 9.38 0.28 11.94
CA GLY A 181 8.02 0.82 11.76
C GLY A 181 7.87 2.26 12.27
N GLN A 182 6.65 2.65 12.61
CA GLN A 182 6.33 3.96 13.20
C GLN A 182 6.82 5.18 12.40
N GLY A 183 6.79 5.11 11.06
CA GLY A 183 7.21 6.19 10.18
C GLY A 183 8.61 6.02 9.60
N GLN A 184 9.43 5.13 10.16
CA GLN A 184 10.80 4.87 9.69
C GLN A 184 10.85 4.46 8.22
N GLN A 185 9.83 3.74 7.72
CA GLN A 185 9.76 3.38 6.30
C GLN A 185 9.75 4.59 5.36
N VAL A 186 9.25 5.74 5.81
CA VAL A 186 9.24 6.97 5.02
C VAL A 186 10.64 7.55 4.94
N ASP A 187 11.36 7.60 6.05
CA ASP A 187 12.72 8.14 6.12
C ASP A 187 13.72 7.23 5.38
N GLU A 188 13.56 5.92 5.49
CA GLU A 188 14.39 4.95 4.74
C GLU A 188 14.13 5.03 3.25
N PHE A 189 12.87 5.19 2.82
CA PHE A 189 12.54 5.38 1.41
C PHE A 189 13.15 6.69 0.86
N LYS A 190 13.01 7.80 1.59
CA LYS A 190 13.66 9.08 1.22
C LYS A 190 15.18 8.95 1.16
N SER A 191 15.78 8.23 2.11
CA SER A 191 17.23 7.98 2.15
C SER A 191 17.70 7.16 0.96
N MET A 192 16.93 6.14 0.56
CA MET A 192 17.17 5.36 -0.65
C MET A 192 17.16 6.23 -1.90
N VAL A 193 16.10 7.03 -2.09
CA VAL A 193 15.98 7.93 -3.24
C VAL A 193 17.16 8.90 -3.30
N LYS A 194 17.49 9.56 -2.18
CA LYS A 194 18.64 10.47 -2.08
C LYS A 194 19.97 9.77 -2.41
N GLY A 195 20.16 8.53 -1.96
CA GLY A 195 21.37 7.76 -2.24
C GLY A 195 21.51 7.41 -3.72
N LEU A 196 20.43 6.98 -4.37
CA LEU A 196 20.39 6.68 -5.79
C LEU A 196 20.58 7.93 -6.65
N HIS A 197 19.90 9.04 -6.30
CA HIS A 197 20.06 10.33 -6.99
C HIS A 197 21.49 10.85 -6.92
N ARG A 198 22.19 10.67 -5.78
CA ARG A 198 23.60 11.05 -5.65
C ARG A 198 24.51 10.30 -6.62
N ALA A 199 24.13 9.07 -7.00
CA ALA A 199 24.80 8.28 -8.03
C ALA A 199 24.30 8.59 -9.45
N GLY A 200 23.35 9.53 -9.62
CA GLY A 200 22.76 9.86 -10.90
C GLY A 200 21.70 8.87 -11.40
N ILE A 201 21.18 8.02 -10.52
CA ILE A 201 20.17 6.99 -10.85
C ILE A 201 18.77 7.52 -10.51
N GLU A 202 17.87 7.52 -11.49
CA GLU A 202 16.47 7.88 -11.31
C GLU A 202 15.68 6.76 -10.62
N VAL A 203 14.60 7.12 -9.95
CA VAL A 203 13.68 6.17 -9.30
C VAL A 203 12.29 6.31 -9.91
N ILE A 204 11.83 5.24 -10.53
CA ILE A 204 10.48 5.07 -11.07
C ILE A 204 9.74 4.08 -10.17
N LEU A 205 8.48 4.34 -9.86
CA LEU A 205 7.66 3.47 -9.03
C LEU A 205 6.57 2.84 -9.88
N ASP A 206 6.47 1.51 -9.80
CA ASP A 206 5.25 0.83 -10.22
C ASP A 206 4.11 1.16 -9.24
N VAL A 207 3.01 1.67 -9.78
CA VAL A 207 1.87 2.17 -9.02
C VAL A 207 0.57 1.49 -9.41
N VAL A 208 -0.13 0.97 -8.41
CA VAL A 208 -1.44 0.32 -8.58
C VAL A 208 -2.54 1.26 -8.08
N TYR A 209 -3.25 1.90 -9.01
CA TYR A 209 -4.44 2.73 -8.71
C TYR A 209 -5.75 2.13 -9.24
N ASN A 210 -5.69 0.99 -9.93
CA ASN A 210 -6.86 0.42 -10.60
C ASN A 210 -7.74 -0.45 -9.67
N HIS A 211 -7.17 -1.04 -8.61
CA HIS A 211 -7.89 -1.84 -7.60
C HIS A 211 -7.26 -1.68 -6.19
N THR A 212 -7.89 -2.29 -5.18
CA THR A 212 -7.36 -2.35 -3.80
C THR A 212 -7.28 -3.77 -3.23
N GLY A 213 -6.54 -3.86 -2.11
CA GLY A 213 -6.53 -4.98 -1.16
C GLY A 213 -7.85 -5.36 -0.49
N GLU A 214 -8.94 -4.65 -0.76
CA GLU A 214 -10.24 -4.95 -0.16
C GLU A 214 -11.10 -5.91 -0.99
N GLY A 215 -10.66 -6.28 -2.20
CA GLY A 215 -11.34 -7.26 -3.07
C GLY A 215 -12.80 -6.91 -3.36
N ASN A 216 -13.61 -7.93 -3.63
CA ASN A 216 -15.04 -7.79 -3.93
C ASN A 216 -15.92 -7.67 -2.67
N HIS A 217 -17.21 -7.95 -2.81
CA HIS A 217 -18.20 -7.94 -1.71
C HIS A 217 -17.86 -8.90 -0.56
N LEU A 218 -17.18 -10.01 -0.84
CA LEU A 218 -16.69 -10.98 0.16
C LEU A 218 -15.27 -10.67 0.64
N GLY A 219 -14.68 -9.56 0.20
CA GLY A 219 -13.41 -9.10 0.71
C GLY A 219 -13.53 -8.38 2.05
N PRO A 220 -12.41 -8.14 2.74
CA PRO A 220 -12.41 -7.48 4.04
C PRO A 220 -12.86 -6.01 3.97
N THR A 221 -13.04 -5.38 5.13
CA THR A 221 -13.31 -3.94 5.28
C THR A 221 -12.18 -3.31 6.08
N LEU A 222 -11.23 -2.68 5.38
CA LEU A 222 -9.93 -2.23 5.90
C LEU A 222 -9.73 -0.72 5.78
N SER A 223 -10.28 -0.09 4.75
CA SER A 223 -10.07 1.33 4.40
C SER A 223 -11.28 1.88 3.62
N LEU A 224 -11.14 2.10 2.30
CA LEU A 224 -12.11 2.77 1.44
C LEU A 224 -13.52 2.19 1.52
N LYS A 225 -13.66 0.87 1.62
CA LYS A 225 -14.95 0.17 1.70
C LYS A 225 -15.75 0.61 2.91
N GLY A 226 -15.08 0.81 4.04
CA GLY A 226 -15.71 1.30 5.27
C GLY A 226 -15.83 2.82 5.34
N VAL A 227 -14.99 3.56 4.59
CA VAL A 227 -15.01 5.03 4.56
C VAL A 227 -16.14 5.55 3.69
N ASP A 228 -16.24 5.09 2.44
CA ASP A 228 -17.32 5.42 1.50
C ASP A 228 -17.27 4.46 0.30
N ASN A 229 -17.94 3.32 0.42
CA ASN A 229 -17.87 2.26 -0.59
C ASN A 229 -18.31 2.70 -2.00
N ASP A 230 -19.39 3.47 -2.10
CA ASP A 230 -19.97 3.90 -3.37
C ASP A 230 -19.11 4.97 -4.06
N ALA A 231 -18.51 5.87 -3.29
CA ALA A 231 -17.60 6.87 -3.83
C ALA A 231 -16.32 6.24 -4.40
N PHE A 232 -15.73 5.26 -3.71
CA PHE A 232 -14.41 4.74 -4.03
C PHE A 232 -14.41 3.55 -5.00
N TYR A 233 -15.48 2.77 -5.09
CA TYR A 233 -15.53 1.59 -5.95
C TYR A 233 -16.56 1.70 -7.06
N ARG A 234 -16.26 1.13 -8.23
CA ARG A 234 -17.25 0.98 -9.29
C ARG A 234 -18.21 -0.15 -8.93
N LEU A 235 -19.46 0.20 -8.65
CA LEU A 235 -20.53 -0.76 -8.38
C LEU A 235 -21.28 -1.10 -9.67
N MET A 236 -21.85 -2.30 -9.73
CA MET A 236 -22.70 -2.70 -10.86
C MET A 236 -23.97 -1.82 -10.90
N PRO A 237 -24.34 -1.20 -12.04
CA PRO A 237 -25.47 -0.29 -12.14
C PRO A 237 -26.82 -0.91 -11.75
N ASP A 238 -27.02 -2.18 -12.12
CA ASP A 238 -28.28 -2.90 -11.89
C ASP A 238 -28.33 -3.62 -10.53
N ASP A 239 -27.19 -3.81 -9.87
CA ASP A 239 -27.09 -4.42 -8.55
C ASP A 239 -25.88 -3.88 -7.79
N ARG A 240 -26.09 -2.78 -7.07
CA ARG A 240 -25.05 -2.02 -6.38
C ARG A 240 -24.41 -2.80 -5.21
N ARG A 241 -24.94 -3.97 -4.85
CA ARG A 241 -24.26 -4.91 -3.95
C ARG A 241 -22.91 -5.35 -4.50
N PHE A 242 -22.82 -5.53 -5.81
CA PHE A 242 -21.65 -6.11 -6.47
C PHE A 242 -20.75 -5.07 -7.13
N TYR A 243 -19.50 -5.47 -7.33
CA TYR A 243 -18.43 -4.62 -7.83
C TYR A 243 -18.19 -4.91 -9.31
N MET A 244 -17.95 -3.88 -10.10
CA MET A 244 -17.36 -4.03 -11.43
C MET A 244 -15.89 -4.38 -11.27
N ASP A 245 -15.47 -5.47 -11.92
CA ASP A 245 -14.09 -5.96 -11.88
C ASP A 245 -13.48 -5.98 -13.28
N PHE A 246 -12.81 -4.88 -13.65
CA PHE A 246 -12.04 -4.78 -14.88
C PHE A 246 -10.57 -5.22 -14.69
N THR A 247 -10.15 -5.52 -13.46
CA THR A 247 -8.76 -5.80 -13.10
C THR A 247 -8.50 -7.29 -12.85
N GLY A 248 -9.56 -8.08 -12.64
CA GLY A 248 -9.49 -9.48 -12.24
C GLY A 248 -9.12 -9.68 -10.77
N THR A 249 -9.28 -8.65 -9.93
CA THR A 249 -8.86 -8.66 -8.51
C THR A 249 -10.03 -8.43 -7.53
N GLY A 250 -11.25 -8.42 -8.04
CA GLY A 250 -12.50 -8.34 -7.29
C GLY A 250 -13.11 -6.94 -7.21
N ASN A 251 -12.37 -5.87 -7.49
CA ASN A 251 -12.90 -4.51 -7.55
C ASN A 251 -12.17 -3.63 -8.55
N SER A 252 -12.76 -2.49 -8.89
CA SER A 252 -12.10 -1.42 -9.61
C SER A 252 -12.35 -0.09 -8.93
N LEU A 253 -11.30 0.74 -8.75
CA LEU A 253 -11.43 2.09 -8.20
C LEU A 253 -12.32 2.94 -9.11
N ASN A 254 -13.20 3.73 -8.48
CA ASN A 254 -14.07 4.66 -9.19
C ASN A 254 -13.35 5.97 -9.54
N MET A 255 -12.55 5.93 -10.60
CA MET A 255 -11.85 7.11 -11.14
C MET A 255 -12.78 8.16 -11.76
N LEU A 256 -14.11 8.01 -11.71
CA LEU A 256 -15.05 9.06 -12.11
C LEU A 256 -15.44 9.97 -10.94
N HIS A 257 -15.24 9.50 -9.70
CA HIS A 257 -15.60 10.25 -8.52
C HIS A 257 -14.52 11.31 -8.18
N PRO A 258 -14.89 12.58 -7.94
CA PRO A 258 -13.92 13.66 -7.71
C PRO A 258 -12.95 13.39 -6.56
N ARG A 259 -13.40 12.76 -5.47
CA ARG A 259 -12.52 12.44 -4.32
C ARG A 259 -11.57 11.28 -4.59
N THR A 260 -11.97 10.34 -5.44
CA THR A 260 -11.11 9.22 -5.84
C THR A 260 -10.01 9.72 -6.78
N ILE A 261 -10.36 10.57 -7.77
CA ILE A 261 -9.36 11.24 -8.61
C ILE A 261 -8.43 12.09 -7.74
N GLN A 262 -8.97 12.85 -6.78
CA GLN A 262 -8.17 13.67 -5.89
C GLN A 262 -7.16 12.82 -5.09
N LEU A 263 -7.58 11.70 -4.50
CA LEU A 263 -6.70 10.78 -3.79
C LEU A 263 -5.54 10.30 -4.67
N ILE A 264 -5.83 9.89 -5.91
CA ILE A 264 -4.80 9.45 -6.87
C ILE A 264 -3.84 10.59 -7.21
N MET A 265 -4.37 11.77 -7.53
CA MET A 265 -3.55 12.92 -7.91
C MET A 265 -2.71 13.46 -6.75
N ASP A 266 -3.22 13.41 -5.52
CA ASP A 266 -2.48 13.81 -4.32
C ASP A 266 -1.45 12.75 -3.90
N SER A 267 -1.65 11.49 -4.29
CA SER A 267 -0.65 10.43 -4.11
C SER A 267 0.52 10.55 -5.08
N LEU A 268 0.28 11.05 -6.29
CA LEU A 268 1.29 11.26 -7.33
C LEU A 268 2.13 12.54 -7.12
N ARG A 269 1.66 13.49 -6.31
CA ARG A 269 2.32 14.79 -6.05
C ARG A 269 3.25 14.73 -4.85
#